data_AF-A0A7S4KXG5-F1
#
_entry.id   AF-A0A7S4KXG5-F1
#
_cell.length_a   1.000
_cell.length_b   1.000
_cell.length_c   1.000
_cell.angle_alpha   90.00
_cell.angle_beta   90.00
_cell.angle_gamma   90.00
#
_symmetry.space_group_name_H-M   'P 1'
#
loop_
_entity.id
_entity.type
_entity.pdbx_description
1 polymer ?
#
loop_
_entity_poly.entity_id
_entity_poly.type
_entity_poly.pdbx_seq_one_letter_code
_entity_poly.pdbx_strand_id
1 'polypeptide(L)'
;TRKDEQDLLISLKCQPMSLILPTLKEKSYILNMMDTPGHINFSDEVTASFRLADGVVLFVDAVEGVMLQVEEQIKHAVSESLPIVLIITKIDRLILELKMPPQEAYFKLRHVIDDVNNTLERAVALRVGR
;
A
#
# COMPACT_ATOMS: atom_id res chain seq x y z
N THR A 1 8.45 10.25 17.40
CA THR A 1 7.87 8.90 17.55
C THR A 1 7.86 8.53 19.03
N ARG A 2 6.80 7.89 19.54
CA ARG A 2 6.68 7.55 20.98
C ARG A 2 7.57 6.35 21.35
N LYS A 3 8.00 6.26 22.61
CA LYS A 3 8.84 5.15 23.10
C LYS A 3 8.19 3.78 22.87
N ASP A 4 6.89 3.71 23.09
CA ASP A 4 6.08 2.50 22.99
C ASP A 4 6.06 1.90 21.56
N GLU A 5 6.12 2.75 20.53
CA GLU A 5 6.21 2.34 19.12
C GLU A 5 7.62 1.87 18.75
N GLN A 6 8.65 2.50 19.34
CA GLN A 6 10.05 2.12 19.13
C GLN A 6 10.37 0.77 19.77
N ASP A 7 9.80 0.50 20.94
CA ASP A 7 10.02 -0.74 21.68
C ASP A 7 9.37 -1.95 20.98
N LEU A 8 8.25 -1.74 20.29
CA LEU A 8 7.49 -2.79 19.60
C LEU A 8 7.80 -2.90 18.10
N LEU A 9 8.57 -1.97 17.53
CA LEU A 9 8.89 -1.89 16.10
C LEU A 9 7.64 -1.92 15.20
N ILE A 10 6.51 -1.38 15.67
CA ILE A 10 5.25 -1.27 14.93
C ILE A 10 4.66 0.14 15.08
N SER A 11 4.01 0.64 14.03
CA SER A 11 3.19 1.84 14.13
C SER A 11 1.90 1.51 14.89
N LEU A 12 1.64 2.24 15.97
CA LEU A 12 0.45 2.07 16.82
C LEU A 12 -0.65 3.10 16.53
N LYS A 13 -0.31 4.24 15.91
CA LYS A 13 -1.25 5.32 15.58
C LYS A 13 -0.93 5.98 14.26
N CYS A 14 -1.97 6.51 13.63
CA CYS A 14 -1.84 7.28 12.41
C CYS A 14 -1.15 8.63 12.68
N GLN A 15 -0.08 8.92 11.94
CA GLN A 15 0.62 10.20 12.01
C GLN A 15 0.47 10.97 10.69
N PRO A 16 -0.20 12.13 10.68
CA PRO A 16 -0.26 12.98 9.50
C PRO A 16 1.09 13.66 9.25
N MET A 17 1.51 13.72 7.99
CA MET A 17 2.68 14.46 7.55
C MET A 17 2.32 15.29 6.31
N SER A 18 2.61 16.59 6.35
CA SER A 18 2.43 17.49 5.21
C SER A 18 3.81 17.86 4.63
N LEU A 19 4.04 17.49 3.38
CA LEU A 19 5.29 17.79 2.67
C LEU A 19 5.01 18.61 1.41
N ILE A 20 5.89 19.56 1.10
CA ILE A 20 5.91 20.20 -0.21
C ILE A 20 6.86 19.41 -1.08
N LEU A 21 6.31 18.70 -2.08
CA LEU A 21 7.09 17.83 -2.97
C LEU A 21 7.05 18.34 -4.41
N PRO A 22 8.21 18.47 -5.08
CA PRO A 22 8.28 18.82 -6.50
C PRO A 22 7.92 17.60 -7.36
N THR A 23 7.25 17.85 -8.47
CA THR A 23 7.05 16.85 -9.53
C THR A 23 8.23 16.86 -10.51
N LEU A 24 8.28 15.87 -11.41
CA LEU A 24 9.25 15.83 -12.53
C LEU A 24 9.16 17.05 -13.46
N LYS A 25 8.06 17.80 -13.41
CA LYS A 25 7.85 19.05 -14.17
C LYS A 25 8.14 20.31 -13.33
N GLU A 26 8.87 20.15 -12.23
CA GLU A 26 9.26 21.20 -11.28
C GLU A 26 8.10 21.96 -10.60
N LYS A 27 6.86 21.50 -10.80
CA LYS A 27 5.70 22.03 -10.10
C LYS A 27 5.59 21.37 -8.73
N SER A 28 5.57 22.16 -7.67
CA SER A 28 5.43 21.69 -6.29
C SER A 28 3.97 21.56 -5.88
N TYR A 29 3.67 20.52 -5.11
CA TYR A 29 2.36 20.28 -4.49
C TYR A 29 2.52 20.02 -3.00
N ILE A 30 1.49 20.36 -2.23
CA ILE A 30 1.39 19.94 -0.84
C ILE A 30 0.79 18.54 -0.84
N LEU A 31 1.55 17.57 -0.33
CA LEU A 31 1.11 16.20 -0.14
C LEU A 31 0.88 15.98 1.36
N ASN A 32 -0.37 15.68 1.71
CA ASN A 32 -0.76 15.24 3.05
C ASN A 32 -0.78 13.72 3.06
N MET A 33 0.11 13.12 3.83
CA MET A 33 0.20 11.67 3.98
C MET A 33 -0.28 11.28 5.37
N MET A 34 -1.03 10.20 5.45
CA MET A 34 -1.47 9.58 6.69
C MET A 34 -0.71 8.26 6.84
N ASP A 35 0.25 8.17 7.76
CA ASP A 35 0.98 6.93 8.00
C ASP A 35 0.11 5.98 8.84
N THR A 36 -0.62 5.07 8.19
CA THR A 36 -1.54 4.16 8.87
C THR A 36 -0.82 2.94 9.45
N PRO A 37 -1.21 2.47 10.65
CA PRO A 37 -0.68 1.22 11.20
C PRO A 37 -1.04 0.01 10.32
N GLY A 38 -0.06 -0.84 10.00
CA GLY A 38 -0.22 -2.00 9.10
C GLY A 38 -0.78 -3.26 9.75
N HIS A 39 -1.04 -3.25 11.07
CA HIS A 39 -1.53 -4.41 11.80
C HIS A 39 -3.07 -4.42 11.85
N ILE A 40 -3.70 -5.58 11.61
CA ILE A 40 -5.16 -5.74 11.51
C ILE A 40 -5.93 -5.22 12.75
N ASN A 41 -5.31 -5.30 13.93
CA ASN A 41 -5.85 -4.78 15.20
C ASN A 41 -6.07 -3.25 15.23
N PHE A 42 -5.62 -2.50 14.23
CA PHE A 42 -5.80 -1.04 14.14
C PHE A 42 -6.66 -0.62 12.93
N SER A 43 -7.55 -1.51 12.49
CA SER A 43 -8.48 -1.27 11.38
C SER A 43 -9.35 -0.01 11.55
N ASP A 44 -9.65 0.39 12.78
CA ASP A 44 -10.38 1.62 13.09
C ASP A 44 -9.61 2.88 12.65
N GLU A 45 -8.30 2.94 12.92
CA GLU A 45 -7.45 4.06 12.51
C GLU A 45 -7.22 4.07 11.00
N VAL A 46 -7.12 2.89 10.37
CA VAL A 46 -7.05 2.76 8.91
C VAL A 46 -8.35 3.27 8.27
N THR A 47 -9.50 2.88 8.79
CA THR A 47 -10.81 3.31 8.26
C THR A 47 -11.02 4.81 8.39
N ALA A 48 -10.65 5.39 9.54
CA ALA A 48 -10.69 6.84 9.71
C ALA A 48 -9.78 7.57 8.72
N SER A 49 -8.59 7.02 8.46
CA SER A 49 -7.63 7.59 7.50
C SER A 49 -8.12 7.51 6.06
N PHE A 50 -8.74 6.40 5.67
CA PHE A 50 -9.32 6.23 4.33
C PHE A 50 -10.43 7.25 4.06
N ARG A 51 -11.28 7.53 5.05
CA ARG A 51 -12.34 8.55 4.91
C ARG A 51 -11.83 9.98 4.80
N LEU A 52 -10.61 10.25 5.26
CA LEU A 52 -9.96 11.56 5.16
C LEU A 52 -9.09 11.68 3.90
N ALA A 53 -8.78 10.57 3.24
CA ALA A 53 -7.86 10.53 2.11
C ALA A 53 -8.60 10.69 0.78
N ASP A 54 -7.98 11.39 -0.17
CA ASP A 54 -8.46 11.47 -1.56
C ASP A 54 -7.99 10.28 -2.42
N GLY A 55 -7.13 9.42 -1.87
CA GLY A 55 -6.55 8.28 -2.54
C GLY A 55 -5.64 7.48 -1.63
N VAL A 56 -5.33 6.25 -2.04
CA VAL A 56 -4.54 5.29 -1.26
C VAL A 56 -3.27 4.92 -2.01
N VAL A 57 -2.14 4.94 -1.30
CA VAL A 57 -0.89 4.38 -1.79
C VAL A 57 -0.73 2.98 -1.21
N LEU A 58 -0.77 1.97 -2.06
CA LEU A 58 -0.71 0.56 -1.66
C LEU A 58 0.71 0.03 -1.82
N PHE A 59 1.33 -0.36 -0.71
CA PHE A 59 2.67 -0.96 -0.73
C PHE A 59 2.57 -2.48 -0.73
N VAL A 60 3.27 -3.12 -1.68
CA VAL A 60 3.34 -4.59 -1.80
C VAL A 60 4.80 -5.01 -1.87
N ASP A 61 5.20 -6.03 -1.10
CA ASP A 61 6.56 -6.56 -1.14
C ASP A 61 6.76 -7.39 -2.43
N ALA A 62 7.85 -7.14 -3.17
CA ALA A 62 8.16 -7.84 -4.41
C ALA A 62 8.35 -9.35 -4.25
N VAL A 63 8.78 -9.80 -3.06
CA VAL A 63 9.03 -11.21 -2.74
C VAL A 63 7.74 -11.88 -2.28
N GLU A 64 7.11 -11.32 -1.24
CA GLU A 64 5.93 -11.90 -0.58
C GLU A 64 4.68 -11.78 -1.46
N GLY A 65 4.57 -10.70 -2.25
CA GLY A 65 3.45 -10.45 -3.13
C GLY A 65 2.18 -10.04 -2.38
N VAL A 66 1.02 -10.38 -2.93
CA VAL A 66 -0.28 -10.04 -2.35
C VAL A 66 -0.58 -10.98 -1.17
N MET A 67 -0.59 -10.41 0.04
CA MET A 67 -0.96 -11.12 1.25
C MET A 67 -2.42 -10.80 1.66
N LEU A 68 -2.97 -11.54 2.62
CA LEU A 68 -4.33 -11.33 3.13
C LEU A 68 -4.60 -9.87 3.54
N GLN A 69 -3.63 -9.24 4.21
CA GLN A 69 -3.73 -7.83 4.62
C GLN A 69 -3.83 -6.89 3.42
N VAL A 70 -3.06 -7.12 2.37
CA VAL A 70 -3.12 -6.33 1.12
C VAL A 70 -4.50 -6.48 0.49
N GLU A 71 -5.09 -7.68 0.48
CA GLU A 71 -6.45 -7.89 -0.02
C GLU A 71 -7.50 -7.12 0.78
N GLU A 72 -7.41 -7.11 2.11
CA GLU A 72 -8.31 -6.35 2.98
C GLU A 72 -8.21 -4.85 2.72
N GLN A 73 -7.00 -4.32 2.55
CA GLN A 73 -6.77 -2.90 2.22
C GLN A 73 -7.36 -2.53 0.85
N ILE A 74 -7.19 -3.40 -0.17
CA ILE A 74 -7.81 -3.19 -1.49
C ILE A 74 -9.34 -3.18 -1.36
N LYS A 75 -9.93 -4.14 -0.64
CA LYS A 75 -11.39 -4.20 -0.42
C LYS A 75 -11.90 -2.94 0.28
N HIS A 76 -11.19 -2.45 1.29
CA HIS A 76 -11.52 -1.21 2.00
C HIS A 76 -11.44 0.02 1.07
N ALA A 77 -10.37 0.16 0.31
CA ALA A 77 -10.19 1.28 -0.63
C ALA A 77 -11.30 1.29 -1.70
N VAL A 78 -11.63 0.12 -2.24
CA VAL A 78 -12.73 -0.03 -3.20
C VAL A 78 -14.08 0.29 -2.56
N SER A 79 -14.30 -0.08 -1.30
CA SER A 79 -15.58 0.24 -0.62
C SER A 79 -15.79 1.74 -0.44
N GLU A 80 -14.72 2.49 -0.17
CA GLU A 80 -14.73 3.96 -0.02
C GLU A 80 -14.56 4.69 -1.37
N SER A 81 -14.54 3.98 -2.51
CA SER A 81 -14.35 4.56 -3.86
C SER A 81 -13.04 5.32 -4.06
N LEU A 82 -11.98 4.94 -3.33
CA LEU A 82 -10.69 5.64 -3.39
C LEU A 82 -9.84 5.14 -4.56
N PRO A 83 -9.19 6.05 -5.33
CA PRO A 83 -8.19 5.65 -6.31
C PRO A 83 -6.96 5.05 -5.60
N ILE A 84 -6.40 3.98 -6.18
CA ILE A 84 -5.27 3.25 -5.60
C ILE A 84 -4.03 3.44 -6.49
N VAL A 85 -2.90 3.78 -5.88
CA VAL A 85 -1.58 3.82 -6.50
C VAL A 85 -0.72 2.70 -5.93
N LEU A 86 -0.38 1.71 -6.75
CA LEU A 86 0.46 0.58 -6.36
C LEU A 86 1.95 0.98 -6.32
N ILE A 87 2.64 0.64 -5.22
CA ILE A 87 4.09 0.72 -5.08
C ILE A 87 4.61 -0.67 -4.72
N ILE A 88 5.42 -1.25 -5.60
CA ILE A 88 6.11 -2.51 -5.34
C ILE A 88 7.44 -2.19 -4.63
N THR A 89 7.59 -2.69 -3.42
CA THR A 89 8.72 -2.43 -2.52
C THR A 89 9.66 -3.61 -2.44
N LYS A 90 10.86 -3.40 -1.86
CA LYS A 90 11.87 -4.43 -1.60
C LYS A 90 12.34 -5.19 -2.86
N ILE A 91 12.36 -4.52 -4.02
CA ILE A 91 12.82 -5.09 -5.30
C ILE A 91 14.29 -5.54 -5.21
N ASP A 92 15.08 -4.87 -4.38
CA ASP A 92 16.46 -5.22 -4.07
C ASP A 92 16.61 -6.67 -3.54
N ARG A 93 15.61 -7.21 -2.83
CA ARG A 93 15.63 -8.61 -2.37
C ARG A 93 15.59 -9.61 -3.52
N LEU A 94 14.92 -9.29 -4.63
CA LEU A 94 14.93 -10.14 -5.83
C LEU A 94 16.35 -10.30 -6.38
N ILE A 95 17.17 -9.26 -6.25
CA ILE A 95 18.52 -9.18 -6.81
C ILE A 95 19.56 -9.72 -5.82
N LEU A 96 19.48 -9.31 -4.55
CA LEU A 96 20.53 -9.56 -3.56
C LEU A 96 20.31 -10.87 -2.79
N GLU A 97 19.07 -11.15 -2.39
CA GLU A 97 18.73 -12.36 -1.63
C GLU A 97 18.49 -13.54 -2.57
N LEU A 98 17.54 -13.36 -3.50
CA LEU A 98 17.10 -14.43 -4.40
C LEU A 98 17.99 -14.59 -5.63
N LYS A 99 18.83 -13.58 -5.93
CA LYS A 99 19.78 -13.57 -7.06
C LYS A 99 19.12 -13.95 -8.38
N MET A 100 17.89 -13.49 -8.58
CA MET A 100 17.12 -13.78 -9.78
C MET A 100 17.75 -13.13 -11.02
N PRO A 101 17.78 -13.81 -12.17
CA PRO A 101 18.03 -13.17 -13.45
C PRO A 101 17.02 -12.04 -13.72
N PRO A 102 17.39 -10.96 -14.43
CA PRO A 102 16.50 -9.84 -14.70
C PRO A 102 15.17 -10.23 -15.35
N GLN A 103 15.19 -11.27 -16.18
CA GLN A 103 14.00 -11.79 -16.86
C GLN A 103 13.02 -12.45 -15.88
N GLU A 104 13.52 -13.24 -14.93
CA GLU A 104 12.68 -13.86 -13.89
C GLU A 104 12.13 -12.81 -12.93
N ALA A 105 12.96 -11.83 -12.53
CA ALA A 105 12.51 -10.70 -11.71
C ALA A 105 11.39 -9.91 -12.39
N TYR A 106 11.47 -9.67 -13.71
CA TYR A 106 10.40 -9.06 -14.48
C TYR A 106 9.10 -9.87 -14.40
N PHE A 107 9.15 -11.18 -14.59
CA PHE A 107 7.96 -12.03 -14.50
C PHE A 107 7.37 -12.05 -13.09
N LYS A 108 8.21 -12.05 -12.06
CA LYS A 108 7.75 -11.94 -10.66
C LYS A 108 7.03 -10.62 -10.41
N LEU A 109 7.59 -9.48 -10.83
CA LEU A 109 6.95 -8.18 -10.68
C LEU A 109 5.63 -8.09 -11.45
N ARG A 110 5.61 -8.61 -12.69
CA ARG A 110 4.38 -8.70 -13.49
C ARG A 110 3.31 -9.52 -12.79
N HIS A 111 3.68 -10.67 -12.23
CA HIS A 111 2.76 -11.52 -11.49
C HIS A 111 2.16 -10.80 -10.27
N VAL A 112 2.96 -10.03 -9.53
CA VAL A 112 2.46 -9.19 -8.41
C VAL A 112 1.41 -8.18 -8.90
N ILE A 113 1.64 -7.53 -10.04
CA ILE A 113 0.68 -6.59 -10.63
C ILE A 113 -0.62 -7.31 -11.02
N ASP A 114 -0.51 -8.47 -11.67
CA ASP A 114 -1.66 -9.28 -12.08
C ASP A 114 -2.48 -9.74 -10.86
N ASP A 115 -1.83 -10.15 -9.77
CA ASP A 115 -2.50 -10.55 -8.52
C ASP A 115 -3.24 -9.38 -7.86
N VAL A 116 -2.64 -8.19 -7.85
CA VAL A 116 -3.30 -6.97 -7.35
C VAL A 116 -4.53 -6.65 -8.21
N ASN A 117 -4.41 -6.71 -9.54
CA ASN A 117 -5.54 -6.46 -10.45
C ASN A 117 -6.65 -7.49 -10.27
N ASN A 118 -6.32 -8.77 -10.16
CA ASN A 118 -7.29 -9.84 -9.89
C ASN A 118 -8.04 -9.60 -8.57
N THR A 119 -7.32 -9.13 -7.54
CA THR A 119 -7.91 -8.80 -6.25
C THR A 119 -8.83 -7.59 -6.33
N LEU A 120 -8.41 -6.57 -7.09
CA LEU A 120 -9.20 -5.37 -7.35
C LEU A 120 -10.50 -5.70 -8.08
N GLU A 121 -10.43 -6.50 -9.14
CA GLU A 121 -11.61 -6.93 -9.91
C GLU A 121 -12.61 -7.69 -9.03
N ARG A 122 -12.12 -8.62 -8.20
CA ARG A 122 -12.96 -9.33 -7.23
C ARG A 122 -13.62 -8.39 -6.23
N ALA A 123 -12.86 -7.43 -5.70
CA ALA A 123 -13.37 -6.43 -4.75
C ALA A 123 -14.45 -5.54 -5.40
N VAL A 124 -14.24 -5.10 -6.64
CA VAL A 124 -15.22 -4.31 -7.40
C VAL A 124 -16.48 -5.13 -7.69
N ALA A 125 -16.34 -6.39 -8.11
CA ALA A 125 -17.47 -7.27 -8.37
C ALA A 125 -18.35 -7.47 -7.11
N LEU A 126 -17.73 -7.66 -5.95
CA LEU A 126 -18.43 -7.78 -4.65
C LEU A 126 -19.17 -6.51 -4.26
N ARG A 127 -18.68 -5.33 -4.66
CA ARG A 127 -19.33 -4.05 -4.42
C ARG A 127 -20.52 -3.82 -5.35
N VAL A 128 -20.42 -4.17 -6.62
CA VAL A 128 -21.49 -3.98 -7.63
C VAL A 128 -22.64 -4.98 -7.46
N GLY A 129 -22.36 -6.16 -6.90
CA GLY A 129 -23.38 -7.15 -6.57
C GLY A 129 -24.21 -6.84 -5.31
N ARG A 130 -23.99 -5.70 -4.64
CA ARG A 130 -24.80 -5.18 -3.53
C ARG A 130 -25.78 -4.11 -3.98
#